data_AF-A0A9D4E2W8-F1
#
_entry.id   AF-A0A9D4E2W8-F1
#
_cell.length_a   1.000
_cell.length_b   1.000
_cell.length_c   1.000
_cell.angle_alpha   90.00
_cell.angle_beta   90.00
_cell.angle_gamma   90.00
#
_symmetry.space_group_name_H-M   'P 1'
#
loop_
_entity.id
_entity.type
_entity.pdbx_description
1 polymer ?
#
loop_
_entity_poly.entity_id
_entity_poly.type
_entity_poly.pdbx_seq_one_letter_code
_entity_poly.pdbx_strand_id
1 'polypeptide(L)'
;MLFCGDESGDLHEASTFMIDRRVRECALELQDTVLLAKLSAGYLISQEEKYHTTCLINLFELYTESLNMLISWFFALGHLNYARWLPIDVRDMIELDVVTPSTATEFKKGHFAVQQTHHAFSVLAIDHAH
;
A
#
# COMPACT_ATOMS: atom_id res chain seq x y z
N MET A 1 -3.89 -9.99 -13.77
CA MET A 1 -4.58 -9.33 -12.65
C MET A 1 -3.53 -8.76 -11.70
N LEU A 2 -3.80 -7.77 -10.84
CA LEU A 2 -2.71 -7.08 -10.12
C LEU A 2 -1.88 -8.00 -9.21
N PHE A 3 -2.56 -8.93 -8.53
CA PHE A 3 -1.94 -9.84 -7.56
C PHE A 3 -1.77 -11.27 -8.07
N CYS A 4 -2.26 -11.61 -9.27
CA CYS A 4 -2.04 -12.92 -9.88
C CYS A 4 -2.23 -12.93 -11.41
N GLY A 5 -1.66 -13.93 -12.08
CA GLY A 5 -1.85 -14.18 -13.52
C GLY A 5 -3.11 -14.96 -13.86
N ASP A 6 -3.93 -15.32 -12.87
CA ASP A 6 -5.16 -16.08 -13.06
C ASP A 6 -6.31 -15.15 -13.50
N GLU A 7 -7.18 -15.63 -14.38
CA GLU A 7 -8.40 -14.94 -14.84
C GLU A 7 -9.66 -15.52 -14.19
N SER A 8 -9.53 -16.58 -13.38
CA SER A 8 -10.63 -17.27 -12.74
C SER A 8 -10.91 -16.77 -11.32
N GLY A 9 -12.19 -16.50 -11.02
CA GLY A 9 -12.65 -16.10 -9.69
C GLY A 9 -13.45 -14.79 -9.68
N ASP A 10 -14.04 -14.48 -8.53
CA ASP A 10 -14.77 -13.22 -8.33
C ASP A 10 -13.78 -12.06 -8.24
N LEU A 11 -14.00 -11.08 -9.10
CA LEU A 11 -13.13 -9.94 -9.32
C LEU A 11 -13.65 -8.69 -8.59
N HIS A 12 -12.79 -8.09 -7.77
CA HIS A 12 -13.02 -6.78 -7.20
C HIS A 12 -12.27 -5.71 -7.99
N GLU A 13 -12.95 -4.58 -8.20
CA GLU A 13 -12.42 -3.41 -8.87
C GLU A 13 -12.20 -2.30 -7.84
N ALA A 14 -10.96 -1.81 -7.76
CA ALA A 14 -10.62 -0.60 -7.02
C ALA A 14 -10.26 0.49 -8.02
N SER A 15 -10.86 1.67 -7.88
CA SER A 15 -10.65 2.80 -8.77
C SER A 15 -10.54 4.11 -7.98
N THR A 16 -9.47 4.85 -8.22
CA THR A 16 -9.25 6.18 -7.64
C THR A 16 -9.60 7.31 -8.61
N PHE A 17 -10.17 7.01 -9.79
CA PHE A 17 -10.57 8.01 -10.79
C PHE A 17 -11.47 9.12 -10.23
N MET A 18 -12.43 8.75 -9.37
CA MET A 18 -13.33 9.73 -8.76
C MET A 18 -12.66 10.57 -7.65
N ILE A 19 -11.50 10.13 -7.15
CA ILE A 19 -10.76 10.84 -6.10
C ILE A 19 -10.10 12.10 -6.68
N ASP A 20 -9.50 12.03 -7.87
CA ASP A 20 -8.91 13.22 -8.52
C ASP A 20 -9.93 14.35 -8.68
N ARG A 21 -11.12 14.00 -9.16
CA ARG A 21 -12.20 14.98 -9.34
C ARG A 21 -12.59 15.63 -8.01
N ARG A 22 -12.83 14.82 -6.97
CA ARG A 22 -13.24 15.31 -5.64
C ARG A 22 -12.17 16.16 -4.97
N VAL A 23 -10.90 15.76 -5.09
CA VAL A 23 -9.77 16.51 -4.53
C VAL A 23 -9.60 17.86 -5.23
N ARG A 24 -9.79 17.92 -6.56
CA ARG A 24 -9.79 19.19 -7.31
C ARG A 24 -10.98 20.08 -6.93
N GLU A 25 -12.18 19.51 -6.81
CA GLU A 25 -13.38 20.24 -6.37
C GLU A 25 -13.15 20.89 -4.99
N CYS A 26 -12.67 20.12 -4.00
CA CYS A 26 -12.33 20.68 -2.69
C CYS A 26 -11.20 21.72 -2.74
N ALA A 27 -10.14 21.49 -3.53
CA ALA A 27 -9.03 22.44 -3.65
C ALA A 27 -9.49 23.79 -4.25
N LEU A 28 -10.46 23.76 -5.17
CA LEU A 28 -11.10 24.96 -5.72
C LEU A 28 -11.96 25.67 -4.67
N GLU A 29 -12.79 24.94 -3.94
CA GLU A 29 -13.64 25.50 -2.87
C GLU A 29 -12.82 26.16 -1.77
N LEU A 30 -11.70 25.55 -1.38
CA LEU A 30 -10.80 26.05 -0.35
C LEU A 30 -9.82 27.12 -0.88
N GLN A 31 -9.81 27.39 -2.19
CA GLN A 31 -8.86 28.28 -2.86
C GLN A 31 -7.39 27.93 -2.57
N ASP A 32 -7.09 26.63 -2.39
CA ASP A 32 -5.73 26.15 -2.10
C ASP A 32 -4.90 26.13 -3.39
N THR A 33 -4.34 27.29 -3.73
CA THR A 33 -3.55 27.51 -4.94
C THR A 33 -2.29 26.63 -5.00
N VAL A 34 -1.71 26.26 -3.86
CA VAL A 34 -0.53 25.38 -3.79
C VAL A 34 -0.92 23.96 -4.16
N LEU A 35 -2.02 23.46 -3.61
CA LEU A 35 -2.54 22.15 -3.95
C LEU A 35 -2.98 22.09 -5.42
N LEU A 36 -3.68 23.12 -5.92
CA LEU A 36 -4.08 23.22 -7.33
C LEU A 36 -2.89 23.19 -8.29
N ALA A 37 -1.79 23.85 -7.96
CA ALA A 37 -0.56 23.80 -8.76
C ALA A 37 0.03 22.38 -8.80
N LYS A 38 0.06 21.67 -7.66
CA LYS A 38 0.54 20.28 -7.58
C LYS A 38 -0.35 19.32 -8.37
N LEU A 39 -1.68 19.45 -8.23
CA LEU A 39 -2.65 18.65 -9.00
C LEU A 39 -2.54 18.90 -10.51
N SER A 40 -2.23 20.14 -10.92
CA SER A 40 -2.00 20.48 -12.33
C SER A 40 -0.67 19.93 -12.86
N ALA A 41 0.33 19.77 -11.99
CA ALA A 41 1.61 19.16 -12.33
C ALA A 41 1.56 17.61 -12.36
N GLY A 42 0.38 16.99 -12.18
CA GLY A 42 0.21 15.55 -12.26
C GLY A 42 0.61 14.77 -11.00
N TYR A 43 0.65 15.44 -9.84
CA TYR A 43 1.01 14.79 -8.56
C TYR A 43 -0.06 13.82 -8.03
N LEU A 44 -1.22 13.75 -8.68
CA LEU A 44 -2.26 12.79 -8.40
C LEU A 44 -2.48 11.92 -9.65
N ILE A 45 -2.33 10.62 -9.50
CA ILE A 45 -2.50 9.64 -10.57
C ILE A 45 -3.74 8.82 -10.24
N SER A 46 -4.70 8.76 -11.16
CA SER A 46 -5.83 7.86 -11.05
C SER A 46 -5.40 6.45 -11.44
N GLN A 47 -5.62 5.49 -10.56
CA GLN A 47 -5.32 4.09 -10.75
C GLN A 47 -6.62 3.30 -10.77
N GLU A 48 -6.69 2.33 -11.68
CA GLU A 48 -7.75 1.33 -11.75
C GLU A 48 -7.09 -0.03 -11.71
N GLU A 49 -7.45 -0.84 -10.71
CA GLU A 49 -6.86 -2.15 -10.52
C GLU A 49 -7.94 -3.18 -10.18
N LYS A 50 -7.80 -4.35 -10.81
CA LYS A 50 -8.66 -5.50 -10.60
C LYS A 50 -7.88 -6.58 -9.88
N TYR A 51 -8.51 -7.19 -8.88
CA TYR A 51 -7.92 -8.23 -8.06
C TYR A 51 -8.98 -9.21 -7.54
N HIS A 52 -8.60 -10.46 -7.28
CA HIS A 52 -9.46 -11.39 -6.56
C HIS A 52 -9.48 -11.07 -5.07
N THR A 53 -10.64 -11.18 -4.42
CA THR A 53 -10.75 -11.05 -2.96
C THR A 53 -9.88 -12.06 -2.24
N THR A 54 -9.70 -13.25 -2.81
CA THR A 54 -8.82 -14.29 -2.28
C THR A 54 -7.33 -13.96 -2.42
N CYS A 55 -6.93 -13.19 -3.44
CA CYS A 55 -5.56 -12.72 -3.57
C CYS A 55 -5.20 -11.66 -2.51
N LEU A 56 -6.21 -11.04 -1.87
CA LEU A 56 -6.00 -10.12 -0.76
C LEU A 56 -5.78 -10.84 0.59
N ILE A 57 -5.94 -12.17 0.64
CA ILE A 57 -5.88 -12.95 1.89
C ILE A 57 -4.45 -13.04 2.44
N ASN A 58 -3.42 -12.96 1.58
CA ASN A 58 -2.02 -13.03 2.00
C ASN A 58 -1.44 -11.64 2.29
N LEU A 59 -2.07 -10.92 3.24
CA LEU A 59 -1.70 -9.55 3.62
C LEU A 59 -0.20 -9.39 3.94
N PHE A 60 0.40 -10.36 4.64
CA PHE A 60 1.81 -10.31 5.02
C PHE A 60 2.77 -10.42 3.83
N GLU A 61 2.52 -11.36 2.92
CA GLU A 61 3.34 -11.55 1.72
C GLU A 61 3.24 -10.32 0.81
N LEU A 62 2.01 -9.83 0.62
CA LEU A 62 1.76 -8.65 -0.20
C LEU A 62 2.42 -7.40 0.38
N TYR A 63 2.33 -7.22 1.71
CA TYR A 63 2.98 -6.12 2.42
C TYR A 63 4.50 -6.17 2.21
N THR A 64 5.11 -7.33 2.40
CA THR A 64 6.57 -7.52 2.25
C THR A 64 7.03 -7.26 0.81
N GLU A 65 6.31 -7.78 -0.18
CA GLU A 65 6.63 -7.56 -1.61
C GLU A 65 6.47 -6.08 -2.00
N SER A 66 5.41 -5.42 -1.52
CA SER A 66 5.18 -3.99 -1.76
C SER A 66 6.31 -3.14 -1.20
N LEU A 67 6.75 -3.41 0.04
CA LEU A 67 7.89 -2.71 0.65
C LEU A 67 9.17 -2.93 -0.17
N ASN A 68 9.41 -4.16 -0.63
CA ASN A 68 10.58 -4.49 -1.43
C ASN A 68 10.63 -3.69 -2.75
N MET A 69 9.48 -3.53 -3.44
CA MET A 69 9.39 -2.70 -4.64
C MET A 69 9.65 -1.22 -4.35
N LEU A 70 9.21 -0.72 -3.19
CA LEU A 70 9.37 0.67 -2.78
C LEU A 70 10.81 1.05 -2.42
N ILE A 71 11.68 0.10 -2.05
CA ILE A 71 13.10 0.37 -1.70
C ILE A 71 13.79 1.21 -2.78
N SER A 72 13.62 0.82 -4.06
CA SER A 72 14.25 1.52 -5.19
C SER A 72 13.73 2.94 -5.33
N TRP A 73 12.45 3.16 -5.07
CA TRP A 73 11.82 4.47 -5.13
C TRP A 73 12.25 5.38 -3.97
N PHE A 74 12.34 4.86 -2.75
CA PHE A 74 12.85 5.63 -1.61
C PHE A 74 14.30 6.08 -1.81
N PHE A 75 15.12 5.22 -2.41
CA PHE A 75 16.48 5.59 -2.81
C PHE A 75 16.47 6.70 -3.87
N ALA A 76 15.69 6.53 -4.95
CA ALA A 76 15.60 7.50 -6.04
C ALA A 76 15.06 8.88 -5.60
N LEU A 77 14.13 8.90 -4.64
CA LEU A 77 13.50 10.12 -4.12
C LEU A 77 14.27 10.76 -2.95
N GLY A 78 15.44 10.22 -2.58
CA GLY A 78 16.29 10.81 -1.54
C GLY A 78 15.77 10.62 -0.11
N HIS A 79 14.85 9.68 0.11
CA HIS A 79 14.35 9.32 1.43
C HIS A 79 15.34 8.41 2.17
N LEU A 80 16.52 8.95 2.53
CA LEU A 80 17.66 8.18 3.05
C LEU A 80 17.36 7.32 4.28
N ASN A 81 16.49 7.80 5.19
CA ASN A 81 16.10 7.02 6.37
C ASN A 81 15.36 5.73 5.96
N TYR A 82 14.37 5.85 5.08
CA TYR A 82 13.62 4.70 4.56
C TYR A 82 14.50 3.82 3.68
N ALA A 83 15.27 4.41 2.76
CA ALA A 83 16.18 3.66 1.89
C ALA A 83 17.22 2.82 2.66
N ARG A 84 17.60 3.25 3.86
CA ARG A 84 18.55 2.53 4.73
C ARG A 84 17.90 1.42 5.54
N TRP A 85 16.75 1.69 6.16
CA TRP A 85 16.14 0.77 7.13
C TRP A 85 15.17 -0.22 6.48
N LEU A 86 14.49 0.18 5.40
CA LEU A 86 13.50 -0.66 4.74
C LEU A 86 14.08 -1.98 4.18
N PRO A 87 15.29 -2.02 3.58
CA PRO A 87 15.88 -3.30 3.16
C PRO A 87 16.20 -4.24 4.32
N ILE A 88 16.50 -3.71 5.50
CA ILE A 88 16.77 -4.50 6.72
C ILE A 88 15.44 -5.09 7.20
N ASP A 89 14.41 -4.26 7.30
CA ASP A 89 13.07 -4.68 7.70
C ASP A 89 12.49 -5.76 6.76
N VAL A 90 12.57 -5.56 5.44
CA VAL A 90 12.14 -6.55 4.45
C VAL A 90 12.90 -7.88 4.58
N ARG A 91 14.22 -7.84 4.79
CA ARG A 91 15.00 -9.07 5.03
C ARG A 91 14.51 -9.80 6.28
N ASP A 92 14.33 -9.06 7.37
CA ASP A 92 13.91 -9.64 8.65
C ASP A 92 12.49 -10.23 8.54
N MET A 93 11.60 -9.63 7.74
CA MET A 93 10.27 -10.19 7.42
C MET A 93 10.34 -11.46 6.57
N ILE A 94 11.23 -11.52 5.58
CA ILE A 94 11.43 -12.72 4.73
C ILE A 94 12.03 -13.88 5.55
N GLU A 95 12.96 -13.59 6.45
CA GLU A 95 13.63 -14.60 7.28
C GLU A 95 12.80 -15.04 8.49
N LEU A 96 11.65 -14.39 8.75
CA LEU A 96 10.84 -14.60 9.94
C LEU A 96 10.37 -16.06 10.11
N ASP A 97 10.04 -16.74 9.01
CA ASP A 97 9.66 -18.15 9.00
C ASP A 97 10.78 -19.08 9.49
N VAL A 98 12.04 -18.66 9.30
CA VAL A 98 13.24 -19.42 9.70
C VAL A 98 13.66 -19.05 11.12
N VAL A 99 13.67 -17.76 11.44
CA VAL A 99 14.19 -17.24 12.71
C VAL A 99 13.18 -17.42 13.84
N THR A 100 11.89 -17.20 13.59
CA THR A 100 10.84 -17.33 14.62
C THR A 100 9.50 -17.75 14.01
N PRO A 101 9.30 -19.06 13.74
CA PRO A 101 8.10 -19.58 13.06
C PRO A 101 6.78 -19.24 13.75
N SER A 102 6.77 -19.17 15.10
CA SER A 102 5.58 -18.79 15.87
C SER A 102 5.15 -17.35 15.58
N THR A 103 6.11 -16.43 15.44
CA THR A 103 5.83 -15.03 15.09
C THR A 103 5.39 -14.93 13.64
N ALA A 104 6.05 -15.64 12.72
CA ALA A 104 5.64 -15.67 11.32
C ALA A 104 4.19 -16.15 11.14
N THR A 105 3.77 -17.13 11.94
CA THR A 105 2.38 -17.62 11.93
C THR A 105 1.38 -16.54 12.30
N GLU A 106 1.68 -15.70 13.30
CA GLU A 106 0.80 -14.60 13.70
C GLU A 106 0.80 -13.44 12.69
N PHE A 107 1.94 -13.16 12.07
CA PHE A 107 2.03 -12.16 10.98
C PHE A 107 1.20 -12.59 9.77
N LYS A 108 1.27 -13.87 9.38
CA LYS A 108 0.45 -14.43 8.28
C LYS A 108 -1.05 -14.40 8.57
N LYS A 109 -1.47 -14.35 9.84
CA LYS A 109 -2.86 -14.11 10.24
C LYS A 109 -3.28 -12.64 10.17
N GLY A 110 -2.34 -11.73 9.88
CA GLY A 110 -2.59 -10.29 9.81
C GLY A 110 -2.54 -9.57 11.16
N HIS A 111 -2.09 -10.22 12.24
CA HIS A 111 -2.07 -9.64 13.60
C HIS A 111 -1.03 -8.52 13.80
N PHE A 112 -0.32 -8.12 12.75
CA PHE A 112 0.57 -6.96 12.74
C PHE A 112 -0.12 -5.69 12.23
N ALA A 113 -1.35 -5.80 11.72
CA ALA A 113 -2.07 -4.71 11.09
C ALA A 113 -3.36 -4.36 11.85
N VAL A 114 -3.72 -3.09 11.80
CA VAL A 114 -4.93 -2.51 12.38
C VAL A 114 -5.79 -1.90 11.29
N GLN A 115 -7.11 -1.97 11.45
CA GLN A 115 -8.04 -1.41 10.49
C GLN A 115 -8.47 -0.02 10.92
N GLN A 116 -8.11 1.02 10.16
CA GLN A 116 -8.47 2.41 10.52
C GLN A 116 -9.96 2.72 10.33
N THR A 117 -10.64 2.06 9.38
CA THR A 117 -12.06 2.28 9.07
C THR A 117 -12.79 0.95 8.89
N HIS A 118 -14.09 0.96 8.60
CA HIS A 118 -14.82 -0.28 8.30
C HIS A 118 -14.44 -0.93 6.95
N HIS A 119 -13.64 -0.26 6.11
CA HIS A 119 -13.24 -0.79 4.80
C HIS A 119 -11.99 -1.68 4.90
N ALA A 120 -12.02 -2.85 4.24
CA ALA A 120 -10.90 -3.81 4.26
C ALA A 120 -9.57 -3.21 3.75
N PHE A 121 -9.63 -2.23 2.85
CA PHE A 121 -8.45 -1.50 2.37
C PHE A 121 -7.80 -0.55 3.36
N SER A 122 -8.44 -0.30 4.50
CA SER A 122 -7.88 0.56 5.54
C SER A 122 -7.05 -0.20 6.57
N VAL A 123 -6.76 -1.47 6.30
CA VAL A 123 -5.83 -2.26 7.10
C VAL A 123 -4.41 -1.74 6.84
N LEU A 124 -3.75 -1.30 7.90
CA LEU A 124 -2.40 -0.75 7.88
C LEU A 124 -1.58 -1.40 8.97
N ALA A 125 -0.29 -1.64 8.73
CA ALA A 125 0.62 -2.09 9.77
C ALA A 125 0.59 -1.12 10.97
N ILE A 126 0.57 -1.66 12.19
CA ILE A 126 0.30 -0.88 13.41
C ILE A 126 1.36 0.20 13.67
N ASP A 127 2.58 -0.04 13.24
CA ASP A 127 3.72 0.87 13.29
C ASP A 127 3.58 2.07 12.35
N HIS A 128 2.70 1.99 11.36
CA HIS A 128 2.36 3.09 10.45
C HIS A 128 1.06 3.80 10.83
N ALA A 129 0.31 3.30 11.82
CA ALA A 129 -1.00 3.81 12.22
C ALA A 129 -0.92 4.92 13.29
N HIS A 130 -0.20 6.02 12.99
CA HIS A 130 -0.04 7.19 13.87
C HIS A 130 -1.10 8.27 13.67
#